data_AF-A0A9E3QGA3-F1
#
_entry.id   AF-A0A9E3QGA3-F1
#
_cell.length_a   1.000
_cell.length_b   1.000
_cell.length_c   1.000
_cell.angle_alpha   90.00
_cell.angle_beta   90.00
_cell.angle_gamma   90.00
#
_symmetry.space_group_name_H-M   'P 1'
#
loop_
_entity.id
_entity.type
_entity.pdbx_description
1 polymer ?
#
loop_
_entity_poly.entity_id
_entity_poly.type
_entity_poly.pdbx_seq_one_letter_code
_entity_poly.pdbx_strand_id
1 'polypeptide(L)'
;MPDSSHPLAAEPSNPYAAPSAGVGRAIDLEAVGTDAEVEAVRRAHIGREVAIKVVGVLHYIAAGLGLLIGVIAAGVLLVGVATGFAILNERERSQPIPFLVSITMIAAFYLPIGGINLAIGLGLRRFQPWARWACTALMILCVIVATLVGLLASLSEGPLLGLGVFAIYSLVPTLITLLLAIPGTAMIFSPYYRMIIARTPHIRYKMGPGWRIAILLLVAAALGGVAVIASQ
;
A
#
# COMPACT_ATOMS: atom_id res chain seq x y z
N MET A 1 43.47 7.97 52.07
CA MET A 1 42.62 7.15 51.18
C MET A 1 41.28 7.03 51.87
N PRO A 2 40.21 7.64 51.33
CA PRO A 2 38.87 7.53 51.91
C PRO A 2 38.28 6.15 51.58
N ASP A 3 37.76 5.50 52.62
CA ASP A 3 37.15 4.19 52.60
C ASP A 3 35.80 4.23 51.86
N SER A 4 35.69 3.51 50.75
CA SER A 4 34.51 3.47 49.86
C SER A 4 33.54 2.34 50.20
N SER A 5 33.62 1.76 51.40
CA SER A 5 32.78 0.65 51.84
C SER A 5 31.38 1.07 52.32
N HIS A 6 30.75 2.08 51.72
CA HIS A 6 29.33 2.35 52.00
C HIS A 6 28.50 1.23 51.34
N PRO A 7 27.83 0.36 52.11
CA PRO A 7 26.94 -0.63 51.53
C PRO A 7 25.81 0.14 50.86
N LEU A 8 25.64 -0.04 49.54
CA LEU A 8 24.50 0.49 48.81
C LEU A 8 23.24 -0.05 49.48
N ALA A 9 22.56 0.82 50.24
CA ALA A 9 21.28 0.48 50.84
C ALA A 9 20.36 -0.02 49.72
N ALA A 10 19.75 -1.18 49.91
CA ALA A 10 18.80 -1.75 48.96
C ALA A 10 17.77 -0.67 48.61
N GLU A 11 17.70 -0.28 47.33
CA GLU A 11 16.76 0.76 46.93
C GLU A 11 15.35 0.33 47.34
N PRO A 12 14.59 1.19 48.04
CA PRO A 12 13.25 0.87 48.47
C PRO A 12 12.41 0.55 47.23
N SER A 13 11.88 -0.68 47.18
CA SER A 13 11.04 -1.20 46.10
C SER A 13 9.91 -0.22 45.80
N ASN A 14 10.06 0.61 44.77
CA ASN A 14 9.08 1.62 44.39
C ASN A 14 7.83 0.93 43.83
N PRO A 15 6.68 0.96 44.54
CA PRO A 15 5.44 0.32 44.07
C PRO A 15 4.87 0.96 42.81
N TYR A 16 5.33 2.17 42.49
CA TYR A 16 4.99 2.92 41.28
C TYR A 16 6.11 2.91 40.24
N ALA A 17 7.14 2.07 40.41
CA ALA A 17 8.08 1.84 39.33
C ALA A 17 7.28 1.31 38.13
N ALA A 18 7.25 2.10 37.05
CA ALA A 18 6.65 1.64 35.81
C ALA A 18 7.28 0.28 35.48
N PRO A 19 6.48 -0.76 35.15
CA PRO A 19 7.03 -2.01 34.68
C PRO A 19 8.06 -1.65 33.63
N SER A 20 9.29 -2.14 33.76
CA SER A 20 10.32 -1.91 32.76
C SER A 20 9.79 -2.53 31.47
N ALA A 21 9.14 -1.70 30.66
CA ALA A 21 8.68 -2.07 29.35
C ALA A 21 9.95 -2.40 28.60
N GLY A 22 10.24 -3.69 28.47
CA GLY A 22 11.45 -4.18 27.82
C GLY A 22 11.43 -3.73 26.37
N VAL A 23 11.94 -2.52 26.11
CA VAL A 23 12.19 -2.00 24.79
C VAL A 23 13.30 -2.87 24.23
N GLY A 24 12.91 -3.91 23.48
CA GLY A 24 13.84 -4.82 22.83
C GLY A 24 14.28 -6.03 23.64
N ARG A 25 13.46 -6.60 24.53
CA ARG A 25 13.72 -7.96 25.01
C ARG A 25 13.73 -8.87 23.77
N ALA A 26 14.89 -9.45 23.47
CA ALA A 26 15.01 -10.49 22.46
C ALA A 26 13.88 -11.48 22.73
N ILE A 27 12.95 -11.61 21.77
CA ILE A 27 11.81 -12.51 21.94
C ILE A 27 12.42 -13.89 22.13
N ASP A 28 12.22 -14.47 23.31
CA ASP A 28 12.75 -15.79 23.62
C ASP A 28 12.23 -16.76 22.56
N LEU A 29 13.14 -17.25 21.74
CA LEU A 29 12.84 -18.15 20.63
C LEU A 29 12.22 -19.46 21.16
N GLU A 30 12.51 -19.83 22.40
CA GLU A 30 11.88 -20.96 23.08
C GLU A 30 10.40 -20.72 23.42
N ALA A 31 9.98 -19.45 23.60
CA ALA A 31 8.60 -19.08 23.87
C ALA A 31 7.68 -19.17 22.63
N VAL A 32 8.23 -19.46 21.45
CA VAL A 32 7.46 -19.51 20.19
C VAL A 32 6.64 -20.80 20.05
N GLY A 33 6.87 -21.79 20.91
CA GLY A 33 6.18 -23.08 20.89
C GLY A 33 6.95 -24.15 20.11
N THR A 34 6.41 -25.36 20.11
CA THR A 34 6.95 -26.50 19.35
C THR A 34 6.81 -26.29 17.85
N ASP A 35 7.65 -26.96 17.04
CA ASP A 35 7.57 -26.85 15.57
C ASP A 35 6.18 -27.19 15.03
N ALA A 36 5.51 -28.19 15.61
CA ALA A 36 4.15 -28.58 15.24
C ALA A 36 3.12 -27.46 15.49
N GLU A 37 3.22 -26.75 16.63
CA GLU A 37 2.35 -25.61 16.96
C GLU A 37 2.61 -24.43 16.01
N VAL A 38 3.88 -24.11 15.76
CA VAL A 38 4.30 -23.05 14.83
C VAL A 38 3.76 -23.31 13.42
N GLU A 39 3.85 -24.54 12.94
CA GLU A 39 3.28 -24.94 11.66
C GLU A 39 1.75 -24.79 11.63
N ALA A 40 1.06 -25.21 12.68
CA ALA A 40 -0.39 -25.10 12.79
C ALA A 40 -0.85 -23.64 12.73
N VAL A 41 -0.18 -22.74 13.48
CA VAL A 41 -0.47 -21.30 13.47
C VAL A 41 -0.25 -20.71 12.08
N ARG A 42 0.83 -21.08 11.38
CA ARG A 42 1.06 -20.61 10.00
C ARG A 42 0.00 -21.11 9.03
N ARG A 43 -0.34 -22.40 9.07
CA ARG A 43 -1.37 -22.96 8.18
C ARG A 43 -2.73 -22.28 8.39
N ALA A 44 -3.06 -21.90 9.62
CA ALA A 44 -4.29 -21.17 9.92
C ALA A 44 -4.32 -19.74 9.34
N HIS A 45 -3.16 -19.10 9.11
CA HIS A 45 -3.07 -17.71 8.67
C HIS A 45 -2.55 -17.53 7.23
N ILE A 46 -2.09 -18.60 6.57
CA ILE A 46 -1.46 -18.53 5.26
C ILE A 46 -2.35 -17.90 4.17
N GLY A 47 -3.66 -18.11 4.23
CA GLY A 47 -4.60 -17.51 3.28
C GLY A 47 -4.63 -15.98 3.39
N ARG A 48 -4.67 -15.45 4.62
CA ARG A 48 -4.61 -14.01 4.89
C ARG A 48 -3.25 -13.43 4.54
N GLU A 49 -2.17 -14.16 4.82
CA GLU A 49 -0.80 -13.78 4.44
C GLU A 49 -0.70 -13.54 2.92
N VAL A 50 -1.26 -14.47 2.13
CA VAL A 50 -1.29 -14.36 0.67
C VAL A 50 -2.17 -13.21 0.21
N ALA A 51 -3.35 -13.03 0.80
CA ALA A 51 -4.24 -11.91 0.47
C ALA A 51 -3.53 -10.56 0.68
N ILE A 52 -2.84 -10.37 1.80
CA ILE A 52 -2.06 -9.15 2.09
C ILE A 52 -0.93 -8.95 1.07
N LYS A 53 -0.22 -10.03 0.71
CA LYS A 53 0.82 -9.97 -0.33
C LYS A 53 0.24 -9.59 -1.69
N VAL A 54 -0.95 -10.08 -2.06
CA VAL A 54 -1.66 -9.71 -3.29
C VAL A 54 -2.06 -8.24 -3.28
N VAL A 55 -2.59 -7.73 -2.15
CA VAL A 55 -2.85 -6.28 -2.00
C VAL A 55 -1.56 -5.47 -2.15
N GLY A 56 -0.44 -5.94 -1.61
CA GLY A 56 0.86 -5.33 -1.82
C GLY A 56 1.32 -5.33 -3.29
N VAL A 57 1.04 -6.40 -4.04
CA VAL A 57 1.28 -6.46 -5.49
C VAL A 57 0.39 -5.47 -6.25
N LEU A 58 -0.87 -5.33 -5.86
CA LEU A 58 -1.77 -4.34 -6.47
C LEU A 58 -1.22 -2.91 -6.31
N HIS A 59 -0.70 -2.59 -5.13
CA HIS A 59 -0.04 -1.29 -4.89
C HIS A 59 1.24 -1.12 -5.70
N TYR A 60 1.99 -2.20 -5.99
CA TYR A 60 3.12 -2.12 -6.92
C TYR A 60 2.71 -1.84 -8.36
N ILE A 61 1.62 -2.44 -8.82
CA ILE A 61 1.09 -2.16 -10.16
C ILE A 61 0.65 -0.70 -10.23
N ALA A 62 -0.11 -0.22 -9.24
CA ALA A 62 -0.52 1.18 -9.14
C ALA A 62 0.68 2.13 -9.08
N ALA A 63 1.72 1.78 -8.32
CA ALA A 63 2.96 2.54 -8.24
C ALA A 63 3.69 2.59 -9.58
N GLY A 64 3.84 1.45 -10.26
CA GLY A 64 4.50 1.37 -11.56
C GLY A 64 3.80 2.22 -12.61
N LEU A 65 2.46 2.14 -12.69
CA LEU A 65 1.67 2.95 -13.61
C LEU A 65 1.75 4.45 -13.27
N GLY A 66 1.57 4.82 -12.00
CA GLY A 66 1.64 6.22 -11.58
C GLY A 66 3.03 6.84 -11.80
N LEU A 67 4.10 6.11 -11.47
CA LEU A 67 5.46 6.57 -11.74
C LEU A 67 5.75 6.66 -13.23
N LEU A 68 5.30 5.69 -14.04
CA LEU A 68 5.47 5.74 -15.49
C LEU A 68 4.80 6.98 -16.10
N ILE A 69 3.52 7.22 -15.78
CA ILE A 69 2.77 8.40 -16.24
C ILE A 69 3.46 9.68 -15.78
N GLY A 70 3.84 9.76 -14.50
CA GLY A 70 4.48 10.93 -13.93
C GLY A 70 5.85 11.24 -14.56
N VAL A 71 6.67 10.22 -14.82
CA VAL A 71 7.98 10.36 -15.48
C VAL A 71 7.82 10.77 -16.94
N ILE A 72 6.86 10.19 -17.67
CA ILE A 72 6.57 10.59 -19.06
C ILE A 72 6.15 12.07 -19.09
N ALA A 73 5.21 12.48 -18.24
CA ALA A 73 4.75 13.88 -18.16
C ALA A 73 5.91 14.84 -17.82
N ALA A 74 6.75 14.49 -16.84
CA ALA A 74 7.93 15.29 -16.49
C ALA A 74 8.97 15.35 -17.64
N GLY A 75 9.16 14.25 -18.37
CA GLY A 75 10.03 14.20 -19.55
C GLY A 75 9.53 15.09 -20.69
N VAL A 76 8.24 15.04 -21.00
CA VAL A 76 7.60 15.92 -22.00
C VAL A 76 7.77 17.40 -21.59
N LEU A 77 7.56 17.72 -20.31
CA LEU A 77 7.76 19.07 -19.77
C LEU A 77 9.20 19.54 -19.97
N LEU A 78 10.20 18.71 -19.61
CA LEU A 78 11.62 19.05 -19.73
C LEU A 78 12.02 19.30 -21.19
N VAL A 79 11.60 18.42 -22.11
CA VAL A 79 11.88 18.56 -23.54
C VAL A 79 11.18 19.80 -24.13
N GLY A 80 9.93 20.06 -23.74
CA GLY A 80 9.18 21.23 -24.20
C GLY A 80 9.86 22.55 -23.81
N VAL A 81 10.34 22.65 -22.57
CA VAL A 81 11.11 23.81 -22.09
C VAL A 81 12.45 23.93 -22.81
N ALA A 82 13.19 22.83 -22.96
CA ALA A 82 14.52 22.83 -23.58
C ALA A 82 14.49 23.19 -25.08
N THR A 83 13.45 22.79 -25.81
CA THR A 83 13.33 23.03 -27.25
C THR A 83 12.58 24.31 -27.62
N GLY A 84 12.26 25.15 -26.63
CA GLY A 84 11.49 26.37 -26.86
C GLY A 84 10.13 26.09 -27.53
N PHE A 85 9.49 24.98 -27.16
CA PHE A 85 8.18 24.54 -27.69
C PHE A 85 8.16 24.15 -29.17
N ALA A 86 9.31 23.85 -29.79
CA ALA A 86 9.37 23.47 -31.20
C ALA A 86 8.68 22.12 -31.52
N ILE A 87 8.45 21.27 -30.51
CA ILE A 87 7.80 19.96 -30.65
C ILE A 87 6.28 20.04 -30.49
N LEU A 88 5.74 21.17 -30.03
CA LEU A 88 4.29 21.34 -29.90
C LEU A 88 3.63 21.47 -31.28
N ASN A 89 2.46 20.87 -31.44
CA ASN A 89 1.64 21.07 -32.64
C ASN A 89 1.21 22.55 -32.75
N GLU A 90 0.89 23.02 -33.97
CA GLU A 90 0.52 24.44 -34.20
C GLU A 90 -0.60 24.93 -33.27
N ARG A 91 -1.57 24.05 -32.96
CA ARG A 91 -2.65 24.32 -32.01
C ARG A 91 -2.13 24.56 -30.59
N GLU A 92 -1.18 23.76 -30.11
CA GLU A 92 -0.61 23.89 -28.76
C GLU A 92 0.36 25.06 -28.67
N ARG A 93 1.07 25.36 -29.76
CA ARG A 93 1.94 26.53 -29.87
C ARG A 93 1.17 27.85 -29.72
N SER A 94 -0.12 27.86 -30.09
CA SER A 94 -1.00 29.01 -29.91
C SER A 94 -1.44 29.23 -28.45
N GLN A 95 -1.39 28.17 -27.61
CA GLN A 95 -1.74 28.23 -26.19
C GLN A 95 -0.79 27.37 -25.32
N PRO A 96 0.49 27.77 -25.17
CA PRO A 96 1.47 26.95 -24.46
C PRO A 96 1.26 26.94 -22.94
N ILE A 97 0.66 28.00 -22.38
CA ILE A 97 0.50 28.14 -20.93
C ILE A 97 -0.48 27.09 -20.37
N PRO A 98 -1.73 26.94 -20.87
CA PRO A 98 -2.64 25.91 -20.38
C PRO A 98 -2.06 24.50 -20.48
N PHE A 99 -1.40 24.17 -21.59
CA PHE A 99 -0.77 22.86 -21.81
C PHE A 99 0.31 22.57 -20.77
N LEU A 100 1.23 23.51 -20.54
CA LEU A 100 2.29 23.36 -19.55
C LEU A 100 1.75 23.20 -18.13
N VAL A 101 0.73 23.98 -17.78
CA VAL A 101 0.06 23.88 -16.48
C VAL A 101 -0.55 22.49 -16.32
N SER A 102 -1.26 21.98 -17.33
CA SER A 102 -1.86 20.64 -17.29
C SER A 102 -0.81 19.55 -17.12
N ILE A 103 0.27 19.53 -17.92
CA ILE A 103 1.33 18.52 -17.80
C ILE A 103 2.02 18.60 -16.44
N THR A 104 2.30 19.81 -15.96
CA THR A 104 2.91 20.01 -14.63
C THR A 104 2.01 19.46 -13.53
N MET A 105 0.70 19.70 -13.59
CA MET A 105 -0.27 19.16 -12.64
C MET A 105 -0.33 17.62 -12.70
N ILE A 106 -0.32 17.03 -13.89
CA ILE A 106 -0.28 15.57 -14.07
C ILE A 106 0.98 15.00 -13.40
N ALA A 107 2.16 15.53 -13.70
CA ALA A 107 3.41 15.05 -13.10
C ALA A 107 3.41 15.21 -11.56
N ALA A 108 3.00 16.39 -11.07
CA ALA A 108 2.93 16.71 -9.65
C ALA A 108 1.94 15.83 -8.88
N PHE A 109 0.89 15.32 -9.54
CA PHE A 109 -0.09 14.44 -8.93
C PHE A 109 0.36 12.97 -8.95
N TYR A 110 0.79 12.46 -10.11
CA TYR A 110 1.07 11.04 -10.29
C TYR A 110 2.40 10.58 -9.67
N LEU A 111 3.43 11.42 -9.64
CA LEU A 111 4.73 11.04 -9.03
C LEU A 111 4.61 10.77 -7.52
N PRO A 112 4.04 11.67 -6.68
CA PRO A 112 3.89 11.40 -5.26
C PRO A 112 2.96 10.23 -4.98
N ILE A 113 1.85 10.10 -5.72
CA ILE A 113 0.91 8.98 -5.56
C ILE A 113 1.60 7.66 -5.90
N GLY A 114 2.40 7.62 -6.97
CA GLY A 114 3.22 6.48 -7.33
C GLY A 114 4.20 6.09 -6.22
N GLY A 115 4.89 7.09 -5.65
CA GLY A 115 5.81 6.90 -4.51
C GLY A 115 5.11 6.37 -3.24
N ILE A 116 3.94 6.91 -2.89
CA ILE A 116 3.13 6.46 -1.74
C ILE A 116 2.70 5.00 -1.95
N ASN A 117 2.19 4.66 -3.14
CA ASN A 117 1.79 3.29 -3.46
C ASN A 117 2.97 2.33 -3.40
N LEU A 118 4.16 2.74 -3.87
CA LEU A 118 5.37 1.93 -3.79
C LEU A 118 5.75 1.64 -2.33
N ALA A 119 5.72 2.67 -1.48
CA ALA A 119 6.01 2.55 -0.06
C ALA A 119 5.02 1.61 0.65
N ILE A 120 3.72 1.79 0.42
CA ILE A 120 2.67 0.91 0.99
C ILE A 120 2.84 -0.53 0.50
N GLY A 121 3.06 -0.73 -0.80
CA GLY A 121 3.30 -2.06 -1.37
C GLY A 121 4.50 -2.78 -0.75
N LEU A 122 5.61 -2.05 -0.57
CA LEU A 122 6.82 -2.54 0.10
C LEU A 122 6.53 -2.91 1.56
N GLY A 123 5.81 -2.04 2.26
CA GLY A 123 5.44 -2.22 3.65
C GLY A 123 4.52 -3.42 3.88
N LEU A 124 3.46 -3.57 3.07
CA LEU A 124 2.52 -4.70 3.15
C LEU A 124 3.22 -6.03 2.85
N ARG A 125 4.08 -6.09 1.84
CA ARG A 125 4.84 -7.32 1.51
C ARG A 125 5.87 -7.71 2.58
N ARG A 126 6.34 -6.74 3.35
CA ARG A 126 7.25 -6.92 4.50
C ARG A 126 6.51 -7.02 5.84
N PHE A 127 5.17 -7.06 5.81
CA PHE A 127 4.31 -7.11 6.99
C PHE A 127 4.63 -6.02 8.03
N GLN A 128 4.85 -4.80 7.56
CA GLN A 128 5.14 -3.66 8.44
C GLN A 128 3.84 -3.09 9.04
N PRO A 129 3.76 -2.89 10.38
CA PRO A 129 2.55 -2.40 11.03
C PRO A 129 2.06 -1.04 10.51
N TRP A 130 2.98 -0.13 10.19
CA TRP A 130 2.65 1.19 9.66
C TRP A 130 1.94 1.10 8.30
N ALA A 131 2.30 0.13 7.47
CA ALA A 131 1.74 -0.02 6.12
C ALA A 131 0.30 -0.52 6.14
N ARG A 132 -0.06 -1.30 7.17
CA ARG A 132 -1.46 -1.69 7.41
C ARG A 132 -2.32 -0.44 7.58
N TRP A 133 -1.97 0.41 8.53
CA TRP A 133 -2.77 1.60 8.84
C TRP A 133 -2.74 2.65 7.74
N ALA A 134 -1.58 2.84 7.10
CA ALA A 134 -1.48 3.73 5.93
C ALA A 134 -2.37 3.27 4.77
N CYS A 135 -2.36 1.96 4.45
CA CYS A 135 -3.23 1.40 3.42
C CYS A 135 -4.71 1.52 3.80
N THR A 136 -5.09 1.15 5.02
CA THR A 136 -6.47 1.28 5.51
C THR A 136 -6.97 2.72 5.42
N ALA A 137 -6.19 3.69 5.89
CA ALA A 137 -6.56 5.11 5.83
C ALA A 137 -6.74 5.59 4.38
N LEU A 138 -5.82 5.22 3.48
CA LEU A 138 -5.91 5.56 2.07
C LEU A 138 -7.14 4.92 1.40
N MET A 139 -7.44 3.65 1.68
CA MET A 139 -8.61 2.97 1.12
C MET A 139 -9.92 3.59 1.61
N ILE A 140 -10.00 3.99 2.90
CA ILE A 140 -11.16 4.73 3.43
C ILE A 140 -11.34 6.05 2.68
N LEU A 141 -10.25 6.82 2.49
CA LEU A 141 -10.28 8.05 1.72
C LEU A 141 -10.77 7.80 0.28
N CYS A 142 -10.28 6.74 -0.38
CA CYS A 142 -10.75 6.35 -1.70
C CYS A 142 -12.25 6.05 -1.74
N VAL A 143 -12.79 5.36 -0.73
CA VAL A 143 -14.25 5.09 -0.65
C VAL A 143 -15.04 6.39 -0.50
N ILE A 144 -14.58 7.32 0.34
CA ILE A 144 -15.23 8.63 0.51
C ILE A 144 -15.26 9.37 -0.84
N VAL A 145 -14.11 9.47 -1.52
CA VAL A 145 -14.02 10.12 -2.84
C VAL A 145 -14.90 9.42 -3.87
N ALA A 146 -14.89 8.09 -3.94
CA ALA A 146 -15.73 7.32 -4.85
C ALA A 146 -17.23 7.55 -4.60
N THR A 147 -17.61 7.70 -3.33
CA THR A 147 -19.00 8.03 -2.93
C THR A 147 -19.39 9.41 -3.42
N LEU A 148 -18.53 10.41 -3.23
CA LEU A 148 -18.77 11.78 -3.71
C LEU A 148 -18.86 11.84 -5.23
N VAL A 149 -17.94 11.19 -5.95
CA VAL A 149 -17.94 11.14 -7.42
C VAL A 149 -19.17 10.40 -7.94
N GLY A 150 -19.53 9.26 -7.34
CA GLY A 150 -20.74 8.51 -7.70
C GLY A 150 -22.02 9.33 -7.47
N LEU A 151 -22.08 10.09 -6.37
CA LEU A 151 -23.20 11.01 -6.11
C LEU A 151 -23.27 12.13 -7.16
N LEU A 152 -22.15 12.76 -7.49
CA LEU A 152 -22.11 13.81 -8.52
C LEU A 152 -22.54 13.27 -9.88
N ALA A 153 -22.02 12.11 -10.29
CA ALA A 153 -22.42 11.43 -11.52
C ALA A 153 -23.91 11.06 -11.52
N SER A 154 -24.45 10.67 -10.37
CA SER A 154 -25.88 10.41 -10.20
C SER A 154 -26.74 11.65 -10.46
N LEU A 155 -26.26 12.82 -10.05
CA LEU A 155 -26.99 14.09 -10.20
C LEU A 155 -26.88 14.66 -11.60
N SER A 156 -25.73 14.48 -12.28
CA SER A 156 -25.48 15.04 -13.61
C SER A 156 -26.00 14.15 -14.75
N GLU A 157 -25.81 12.84 -14.66
CA GLU A 157 -26.05 11.90 -15.76
C GLU A 157 -27.11 10.84 -15.43
N GLY A 158 -27.51 10.74 -14.15
CA GLY A 158 -28.60 9.89 -13.69
C GLY A 158 -28.17 8.74 -12.77
N PRO A 159 -29.13 8.14 -12.05
CA PRO A 159 -28.86 7.26 -10.91
C PRO A 159 -28.12 5.97 -11.27
N LEU A 160 -28.35 5.41 -12.46
CA LEU A 160 -27.70 4.17 -12.90
C LEU A 160 -26.19 4.38 -13.10
N LEU A 161 -25.79 5.50 -13.69
CA LEU A 161 -24.36 5.80 -13.88
C LEU A 161 -23.68 6.06 -12.54
N GLY A 162 -24.30 6.88 -11.67
CA GLY A 162 -23.78 7.14 -10.34
C GLY A 162 -23.55 5.87 -9.51
N LEU A 163 -24.51 4.95 -9.55
CA LEU A 163 -24.38 3.63 -8.90
C LEU A 163 -23.25 2.80 -9.52
N GLY A 164 -23.13 2.78 -10.84
CA GLY A 164 -22.07 2.06 -11.55
C GLY A 164 -20.67 2.57 -11.20
N VAL A 165 -20.49 3.89 -11.23
CA VAL A 165 -19.26 4.57 -10.81
C VAL A 165 -18.94 4.23 -9.35
N PHE A 166 -19.89 4.41 -8.45
CA PHE A 166 -19.70 4.07 -7.04
C PHE A 166 -19.28 2.61 -6.85
N ALA A 167 -19.99 1.66 -7.46
CA ALA A 167 -19.72 0.24 -7.31
C ALA A 167 -18.32 -0.13 -7.81
N ILE A 168 -17.92 0.38 -8.98
CA ILE A 168 -16.60 0.09 -9.58
C ILE A 168 -15.47 0.65 -8.69
N TYR A 169 -15.59 1.91 -8.24
CA TYR A 169 -14.50 2.57 -7.53
C TYR A 169 -14.45 2.27 -6.02
N SER A 170 -15.57 1.89 -5.38
CA SER A 170 -15.62 1.65 -3.94
C SER A 170 -15.44 0.18 -3.54
N LEU A 171 -15.77 -0.78 -4.41
CA LEU A 171 -15.80 -2.19 -4.03
C LEU A 171 -14.43 -2.71 -3.62
N VAL A 172 -13.41 -2.52 -4.45
CA VAL A 172 -12.05 -2.99 -4.16
C VAL A 172 -11.48 -2.32 -2.90
N PRO A 173 -11.51 -0.98 -2.74
CA PRO A 173 -11.08 -0.33 -1.50
C PRO A 173 -11.82 -0.82 -0.25
N THR A 174 -13.13 -1.06 -0.35
CA THR A 174 -13.93 -1.58 0.78
C THR A 174 -13.48 -2.97 1.19
N LEU A 175 -13.28 -3.88 0.23
CA LEU A 175 -12.79 -5.23 0.50
C LEU A 175 -11.39 -5.23 1.13
N ILE A 176 -10.50 -4.37 0.65
CA ILE A 176 -9.14 -4.22 1.24
C ILE A 176 -9.24 -3.66 2.67
N THR A 177 -10.07 -2.64 2.88
CA THR A 177 -10.29 -2.05 4.21
C THR A 177 -10.78 -3.11 5.19
N LEU A 178 -11.79 -3.90 4.79
CA LEU A 178 -12.33 -4.98 5.60
C LEU A 178 -11.25 -6.03 5.91
N LEU A 179 -10.49 -6.47 4.90
CA LEU A 179 -9.40 -7.43 5.06
C LEU A 179 -8.37 -6.95 6.11
N LEU A 180 -7.98 -5.68 6.06
CA LEU A 180 -6.96 -5.12 6.95
C LEU A 180 -7.47 -4.76 8.35
N ALA A 181 -8.77 -4.47 8.47
CA ALA A 181 -9.41 -4.13 9.74
C ALA A 181 -9.72 -5.35 10.63
N ILE A 182 -9.84 -6.55 10.04
CA ILE A 182 -10.14 -7.77 10.81
C ILE A 182 -9.02 -8.05 11.85
N PRO A 183 -9.37 -8.35 13.12
CA PRO A 183 -8.38 -8.60 14.19
C PRO A 183 -7.38 -9.71 13.84
N GLY A 184 -7.82 -10.78 13.18
CA GLY A 184 -6.96 -11.88 12.74
C GLY A 184 -5.87 -11.46 11.74
N THR A 185 -6.05 -10.35 11.03
CA THR A 185 -5.02 -9.78 10.15
C THR A 185 -3.93 -9.07 10.94
N ALA A 186 -4.25 -8.47 12.10
CA ALA A 186 -3.29 -7.79 12.96
C ALA A 186 -2.14 -8.70 13.39
N MET A 187 -2.44 -9.99 13.64
CA MET A 187 -1.45 -11.00 14.02
C MET A 187 -0.31 -11.13 12.99
N ILE A 188 -0.62 -11.02 11.69
CA ILE A 188 0.35 -11.20 10.61
C ILE A 188 1.39 -10.07 10.58
N PHE A 189 1.02 -8.88 11.04
CA PHE A 189 1.91 -7.72 11.12
C PHE A 189 2.76 -7.72 12.41
N SER A 190 2.58 -8.69 13.31
CA SER A 190 3.36 -8.77 14.54
C SER A 190 4.81 -9.23 14.29
N PRO A 191 5.78 -8.79 15.12
CA PRO A 191 7.14 -9.35 15.10
C PRO A 191 7.15 -10.88 15.32
N TYR A 192 6.28 -11.37 16.20
CA TYR A 192 6.12 -12.80 16.50
C TYR A 192 5.76 -13.63 15.25
N TYR A 193 4.80 -13.19 14.45
CA TYR A 193 4.43 -13.91 13.22
C TYR A 193 5.55 -13.94 12.18
N ARG A 194 6.43 -12.92 12.15
CA ARG A 194 7.62 -12.95 11.30
C ARG A 194 8.62 -14.05 11.71
N MET A 195 8.69 -14.38 13.00
CA MET A 195 9.49 -15.52 13.48
C MET A 195 8.88 -16.85 13.06
N ILE A 196 7.56 -16.97 13.09
CA ILE A 196 6.84 -18.13 12.54
C ILE A 196 7.19 -18.32 11.07
N ILE A 197 7.17 -17.24 10.26
CA ILE A 197 7.52 -17.30 8.84
C ILE A 197 8.97 -17.79 8.63
N ALA A 198 9.91 -17.30 9.45
CA ALA A 198 11.32 -17.65 9.38
C ALA A 198 11.58 -19.13 9.73
N ARG A 199 10.81 -19.70 10.67
CA ARG A 199 10.94 -21.10 11.11
C ARG A 199 10.30 -22.13 10.17
N THR A 200 9.34 -21.72 9.34
CA THR A 200 8.56 -22.65 8.51
C THR A 200 8.69 -22.40 7.00
N PRO A 201 9.91 -22.20 6.45
CA PRO A 201 10.12 -21.75 5.06
C PRO A 201 9.56 -22.71 3.99
N HIS A 202 9.34 -23.97 4.34
CA HIS A 202 8.73 -25.01 3.50
C HIS A 202 7.23 -24.84 3.30
N ILE A 203 6.52 -24.14 4.20
CA ILE A 203 5.08 -23.91 4.08
C ILE A 203 4.83 -22.73 3.13
N ARG A 204 4.52 -23.05 1.87
CA ARG A 204 4.19 -22.07 0.82
C ARG A 204 2.79 -22.31 0.28
N TYR A 205 2.05 -21.23 0.09
CA TYR A 205 0.75 -21.30 -0.54
C TYR A 205 0.91 -21.57 -2.05
N LYS A 206 0.24 -22.62 -2.53
CA LYS A 206 0.20 -22.96 -3.94
C LYS A 206 -0.95 -22.20 -4.60
N MET A 207 -0.62 -21.08 -5.23
CA MET A 207 -1.61 -20.34 -6.00
C MET A 207 -1.88 -21.08 -7.33
N GLY A 208 -3.13 -21.52 -7.59
CA GLY A 208 -3.50 -22.30 -8.78
C GLY A 208 -3.53 -21.49 -10.09
N PRO A 209 -3.31 -22.07 -11.28
CA PRO A 209 -3.05 -21.32 -12.53
C PRO A 209 -4.05 -20.19 -12.87
N GLY A 210 -5.32 -20.29 -12.45
CA GLY A 210 -6.35 -19.27 -12.67
C GLY A 210 -6.00 -17.86 -12.18
N TRP A 211 -5.30 -17.69 -11.06
CA TRP A 211 -4.93 -16.34 -10.59
C TRP A 211 -3.91 -15.66 -11.51
N ARG A 212 -3.05 -16.43 -12.18
CA ARG A 212 -2.05 -15.87 -13.11
C ARG A 212 -2.75 -15.24 -14.30
N ILE A 213 -3.75 -15.94 -14.82
CA ILE A 213 -4.60 -15.47 -15.91
C ILE A 213 -5.38 -14.24 -15.46
N ALA A 214 -5.97 -14.25 -14.26
CA ALA A 214 -6.70 -13.10 -13.73
C ALA A 214 -5.80 -11.85 -13.59
N ILE A 215 -4.58 -12.00 -13.07
CA ILE A 215 -3.62 -10.88 -13.00
C ILE A 215 -3.21 -10.40 -14.39
N LEU A 216 -2.95 -11.32 -15.32
CA LEU A 216 -2.59 -10.96 -16.70
C LEU A 216 -3.72 -10.16 -17.37
N LEU A 217 -4.97 -10.61 -17.24
CA LEU A 217 -6.14 -9.93 -17.77
C LEU A 217 -6.33 -8.55 -17.13
N LEU A 218 -6.12 -8.42 -15.82
CA LEU A 218 -6.20 -7.14 -15.13
C LEU A 218 -5.15 -6.14 -15.65
N VAL A 219 -3.91 -6.60 -15.82
CA VAL A 219 -2.82 -5.76 -16.37
C VAL A 219 -3.11 -5.38 -17.82
N ALA A 220 -3.57 -6.32 -18.65
CA ALA A 220 -3.93 -6.04 -20.03
C ALA A 220 -5.09 -5.04 -20.14
N ALA A 221 -6.12 -5.16 -19.31
CA ALA A 221 -7.23 -4.22 -19.25
C ALA A 221 -6.78 -2.81 -18.82
N ALA A 222 -5.89 -2.71 -17.83
CA ALA A 222 -5.33 -1.44 -17.40
C ALA A 222 -4.51 -0.76 -18.52
N LEU A 223 -3.66 -1.51 -19.23
CA LEU A 223 -2.87 -0.99 -20.35
C LEU A 223 -3.74 -0.60 -21.54
N GLY A 224 -4.76 -1.41 -21.85
CA GLY A 224 -5.73 -1.11 -22.92
C GLY A 224 -6.50 0.18 -22.65
N GLY A 225 -6.94 0.41 -21.40
CA GLY A 225 -7.59 1.66 -21.01
C GLY A 225 -6.70 2.89 -21.20
N VAL A 226 -5.42 2.79 -20.80
CA VAL A 226 -4.44 3.88 -21.03
C VAL A 226 -4.24 4.15 -22.52
N ALA A 227 -4.12 3.11 -23.35
CA ALA A 227 -3.95 3.26 -24.79
C ALA A 227 -5.15 3.94 -25.46
N VAL A 228 -6.37 3.58 -25.05
CA VAL A 228 -7.60 4.24 -25.55
C VAL A 228 -7.62 5.72 -25.18
N ILE A 229 -7.34 6.05 -23.91
CA ILE A 229 -7.29 7.45 -23.45
C ILE A 229 -6.21 8.24 -24.22
N ALA A 230 -5.05 7.63 -24.50
CA ALA A 230 -3.98 8.27 -25.26
C ALA A 230 -4.30 8.44 -26.76
N SER A 231 -5.32 7.76 -27.28
CA SER A 231 -5.72 7.81 -28.70
C SER A 231 -6.87 8.78 -29.00
N GLN A 232 -7.53 9.32 -27.96
CA GLN A 232 -8.57 10.33 -28.07
C GLN A 232 -7.96 11.74 -28.09
#